data_AF-E2SG20-F1
#
_entry.id   AF-E2SG20-F1
#
_cell.length_a   1.000
_cell.length_b   1.000
_cell.length_c   1.000
_cell.angle_alpha   90.00
_cell.angle_beta   90.00
_cell.angle_gamma   90.00
#
_symmetry.space_group_name_H-M   'P 1'
#
loop_
_entity.id
_entity.type
_entity.pdbx_description
1 polymer ?
#
loop_
_entity_poly.entity_id
_entity_poly.type
_entity_poly.pdbx_seq_one_letter_code
_entity_poly.pdbx_strand_id
1 'polypeptide(L)'
;MRDVRRLVVTLVIGSFSVAAALGILALLTGGDGFGETQGRVLLTTVVVGVESVAVLCYLAVAGRPAAFVGALGGVVSLVPTGLALWLTWGGSDTAALFEVFGVSVTIAASLAQACLLIALAGRHRFGAGLTGTLVAITVVAAMICLAIVAGEDLGDWYWRLFGVVAILDVLGTVVLAATGASGRRARPVAGEPDLLSPAARARLVEAAHRRGTSPTQVLDDALDALLGP
;
A
#
# COMPACT_ATOMS: atom_id res chain seq x y z
N MET A 1 -17.50 11.80 8.94
CA MET A 1 -16.76 10.98 7.94
C MET A 1 -15.38 10.52 8.43
N ARG A 2 -14.61 11.35 9.16
CA ARG A 2 -13.29 10.94 9.70
C ARG A 2 -13.38 9.87 10.77
N ASP A 3 -14.39 9.94 11.64
CA ASP A 3 -14.58 8.96 12.72
C ASP A 3 -15.04 7.61 12.20
N VAL A 4 -15.93 7.60 11.20
CA VAL A 4 -16.32 6.37 10.48
C VAL A 4 -15.12 5.74 9.79
N ARG A 5 -14.28 6.53 9.11
CA ARG A 5 -13.07 6.00 8.46
C ARG A 5 -12.08 5.44 9.47
N ARG A 6 -11.88 6.12 10.61
CA ARG A 6 -10.99 5.67 11.68
C ARG A 6 -11.54 4.41 12.35
N LEU A 7 -12.84 4.36 12.60
CA LEU A 7 -13.54 3.20 13.14
C LEU A 7 -13.38 2.00 12.20
N VAL A 8 -13.67 2.17 10.90
CA VAL A 8 -13.52 1.12 9.88
C VAL A 8 -12.08 0.63 9.81
N VAL A 9 -11.09 1.52 9.80
CA VAL A 9 -9.67 1.13 9.78
C VAL A 9 -9.27 0.38 11.05
N THR A 10 -9.69 0.83 12.23
CA THR A 10 -9.41 0.15 13.49
C THR A 10 -10.10 -1.21 13.57
N LEU A 11 -11.34 -1.32 13.05
CA LEU A 11 -12.09 -2.58 12.99
C LEU A 11 -11.45 -3.57 12.03
N VAL A 12 -11.03 -3.12 10.85
CA VAL A 12 -10.34 -3.96 9.85
C VAL A 12 -9.00 -4.43 10.40
N ILE A 13 -8.16 -3.53 10.93
CA ILE A 13 -6.88 -3.89 11.53
C ILE A 13 -7.08 -4.82 12.73
N GLY A 14 -8.06 -4.53 13.59
CA GLY A 14 -8.39 -5.36 14.75
C GLY A 14 -8.83 -6.76 14.33
N SER A 15 -9.74 -6.86 13.37
CA SER A 15 -10.25 -8.13 12.85
C SER A 15 -9.15 -8.94 12.16
N PHE A 16 -8.26 -8.29 11.41
CA PHE A 16 -7.12 -8.94 10.75
C PHE A 16 -6.07 -9.43 11.74
N SER A 17 -5.76 -8.63 12.78
CA SER A 17 -4.87 -9.04 13.86
C SER A 17 -5.43 -10.20 14.68
N VAL A 18 -6.75 -10.21 14.93
CA VAL A 18 -7.42 -11.34 15.61
C VAL A 18 -7.42 -12.58 14.73
N ALA A 19 -7.70 -12.46 13.43
CA ALA A 19 -7.63 -13.58 12.48
C ALA A 19 -6.20 -14.15 12.38
N ALA A 20 -5.19 -13.28 12.33
CA ALA A 20 -3.79 -13.70 12.36
C ALA A 20 -3.41 -14.37 13.68
N ALA A 21 -3.82 -13.82 14.83
CA ALA A 21 -3.58 -14.41 16.14
C ALA A 21 -4.26 -15.78 16.30
N LEU A 22 -5.50 -15.93 15.82
CA LEU A 22 -6.22 -17.20 15.81
C LEU A 22 -5.60 -18.21 14.85
N GLY A 23 -5.12 -17.78 13.68
CA GLY A 23 -4.37 -18.62 12.75
C GLY A 23 -3.04 -19.11 13.34
N ILE A 24 -2.29 -18.22 13.99
CA ILE A 24 -1.05 -18.56 14.70
C ILE A 24 -1.35 -19.51 15.86
N LEU A 25 -2.39 -19.23 16.66
CA LEU A 25 -2.78 -20.09 17.78
C LEU A 25 -3.19 -21.49 17.29
N ALA A 26 -3.97 -21.57 16.20
CA ALA A 26 -4.37 -22.83 15.58
C ALA A 26 -3.18 -23.66 15.07
N LEU A 27 -2.14 -23.00 14.54
CA LEU A 27 -0.90 -23.67 14.12
C LEU A 27 -0.06 -24.15 15.32
N LEU A 28 -0.09 -23.44 16.44
CA LEU A 28 0.68 -23.77 17.65
C LEU A 28 -0.01 -24.80 18.56
N THR A 29 -1.35 -24.87 18.56
CA THR A 29 -2.13 -25.80 19.39
C THR A 29 -2.63 -27.03 18.64
N GLY A 30 -2.42 -27.12 17.32
CA GLY A 30 -2.80 -28.25 16.47
C GLY A 30 -1.89 -29.46 16.69
N GLY A 31 -2.05 -30.12 17.84
CA GLY A 31 -1.19 -31.20 18.32
C GLY A 31 -1.34 -32.53 17.57
N ASP A 32 -2.39 -32.76 16.79
CA ASP A 32 -2.59 -34.04 16.08
C ASP A 32 -3.33 -33.84 14.75
N GLY A 33 -2.57 -33.61 13.67
CA GLY A 33 -3.05 -33.62 12.29
C GLY A 33 -3.80 -32.37 11.84
N PHE A 34 -3.11 -31.44 11.19
CA PHE A 34 -3.76 -30.38 10.43
C PHE A 34 -4.61 -31.03 9.33
N GLY A 35 -5.94 -31.04 9.51
CA GLY A 35 -6.84 -31.68 8.58
C GLY A 35 -6.83 -30.96 7.23
N GLU A 36 -6.84 -31.72 6.13
CA GLU A 36 -6.81 -31.16 4.77
C GLU A 36 -7.91 -30.11 4.54
N THR A 37 -9.11 -30.34 5.09
CA THR A 37 -10.23 -29.40 5.06
C THR A 37 -9.91 -28.08 5.79
N GLN A 38 -9.25 -28.14 6.95
CA GLN A 38 -8.88 -26.93 7.70
C GLN A 38 -7.85 -26.10 6.94
N GLY A 39 -6.90 -26.75 6.28
CA GLY A 39 -5.95 -26.08 5.39
C GLY A 39 -6.61 -25.39 4.21
N ARG A 40 -7.56 -26.06 3.55
CA ARG A 40 -8.32 -25.46 2.43
C ARG A 40 -9.12 -24.23 2.87
N VAL A 41 -9.79 -24.29 4.02
CA VAL A 41 -10.53 -23.14 4.58
C VAL A 41 -9.59 -21.97 4.91
N LEU A 42 -8.43 -22.26 5.52
CA LEU A 42 -7.44 -21.22 5.81
C LEU A 42 -6.91 -20.58 4.51
N LEU A 43 -6.58 -21.38 3.50
CA LEU A 43 -6.02 -20.91 2.24
C LEU A 43 -7.02 -20.06 1.45
N THR A 44 -8.29 -20.47 1.38
CA THR A 44 -9.35 -19.64 0.79
C THR A 44 -9.51 -18.29 1.51
N THR A 45 -9.40 -18.28 2.84
CA THR A 45 -9.46 -17.04 3.63
C THR A 45 -8.30 -16.11 3.29
N VAL A 46 -7.08 -16.65 3.14
CA VAL A 46 -5.91 -15.88 2.71
C VAL A 46 -6.09 -15.31 1.31
N VAL A 47 -6.55 -16.13 0.35
CA VAL A 47 -6.81 -15.70 -1.03
C VAL A 47 -7.82 -14.55 -1.06
N VAL A 48 -8.95 -14.69 -0.37
CA VAL A 48 -9.98 -13.65 -0.29
C VAL A 48 -9.45 -12.39 0.42
N GLY A 49 -8.62 -12.56 1.46
CA GLY A 49 -7.98 -11.45 2.16
C GLY A 49 -7.03 -10.65 1.27
N VAL A 50 -6.17 -11.33 0.52
CA VAL A 50 -5.23 -10.71 -0.43
C VAL A 50 -5.99 -10.01 -1.57
N GLU A 51 -6.99 -10.66 -2.15
CA GLU A 51 -7.83 -10.05 -3.19
C GLU A 51 -8.56 -8.80 -2.68
N SER A 52 -9.08 -8.83 -1.44
CA SER A 52 -9.73 -7.67 -0.83
C SER A 52 -8.77 -6.47 -0.72
N VAL A 53 -7.52 -6.71 -0.32
CA VAL A 53 -6.49 -5.66 -0.26
C VAL A 53 -6.14 -5.17 -1.66
N ALA A 54 -6.00 -6.06 -2.65
CA ALA A 54 -5.74 -5.68 -4.04
C ALA A 54 -6.86 -4.80 -4.61
N VAL A 55 -8.12 -5.17 -4.40
CA VAL A 55 -9.30 -4.38 -4.79
C VAL A 55 -9.30 -3.00 -4.13
N LEU A 56 -8.93 -2.90 -2.86
CA LEU A 56 -8.79 -1.60 -2.20
C LEU A 56 -7.70 -0.73 -2.85
N CYS A 57 -6.58 -1.33 -3.27
CA CYS A 57 -5.53 -0.64 -4.00
C CYS A 57 -6.02 -0.15 -5.38
N TYR A 58 -6.77 -0.97 -6.12
CA TYR A 58 -7.36 -0.59 -7.40
C TYR A 58 -8.38 0.55 -7.25
N LEU A 59 -9.27 0.45 -6.26
CA LEU A 59 -10.27 1.47 -5.95
C LEU A 59 -9.66 2.79 -5.45
N ALA A 60 -8.44 2.78 -4.91
CA ALA A 60 -7.77 4.00 -4.46
C ALA A 60 -7.50 5.01 -5.60
N VAL A 61 -7.53 4.55 -6.85
CA VAL A 61 -7.36 5.37 -8.06
C VAL A 61 -8.72 5.73 -8.69
N ALA A 62 -9.84 5.23 -8.15
CA ALA A 62 -11.18 5.59 -8.62
C ALA A 62 -11.39 7.11 -8.58
N GLY A 63 -11.91 7.67 -9.68
CA GLY A 63 -12.10 9.12 -9.83
C GLY A 63 -10.84 9.93 -10.21
N ARG A 64 -9.74 9.26 -10.58
CA ARG A 64 -8.52 9.88 -11.14
C ARG A 64 -8.37 9.55 -12.64
N PRO A 65 -7.53 10.30 -13.40
CA PRO A 65 -7.25 9.97 -14.81
C PRO A 65 -6.71 8.54 -15.01
N ALA A 66 -6.08 7.96 -13.98
CA ALA A 66 -5.59 6.58 -14.00
C ALA A 66 -6.64 5.54 -13.54
N ALA A 67 -7.94 5.90 -13.42
CA ALA A 67 -8.99 4.99 -12.99
C ALA A 67 -9.13 3.76 -13.91
N PHE A 68 -8.82 3.90 -15.19
CA PHE A 68 -8.76 2.79 -16.14
C PHE A 68 -7.78 1.70 -15.71
N VAL A 69 -6.61 2.08 -15.16
CA VAL A 69 -5.59 1.14 -14.67
C VAL A 69 -6.11 0.35 -13.48
N GLY A 70 -6.82 1.00 -12.56
CA GLY A 70 -7.47 0.32 -11.43
C GLY A 70 -8.56 -0.65 -11.88
N ALA A 71 -9.41 -0.27 -12.83
CA ALA A 71 -10.43 -1.15 -13.38
C ALA A 71 -9.82 -2.37 -14.08
N LEU A 72 -8.77 -2.16 -14.89
CA LEU A 72 -8.05 -3.24 -15.56
C LEU A 72 -7.40 -4.19 -14.54
N GLY A 73 -6.73 -3.64 -13.52
CA GLY A 73 -6.13 -4.43 -12.44
C GLY A 73 -7.16 -5.29 -11.70
N GLY A 74 -8.33 -4.74 -11.39
CA GLY A 74 -9.41 -5.47 -10.73
C GLY A 74 -10.02 -6.58 -11.60
N VAL A 75 -10.07 -6.42 -12.92
CA VAL A 75 -10.50 -7.51 -13.82
C VAL A 75 -9.41 -8.58 -13.92
N VAL A 76 -8.14 -8.16 -14.04
CA VAL A 76 -7.00 -9.08 -14.15
C VAL A 76 -6.82 -9.90 -12.88
N SER A 77 -7.08 -9.36 -11.69
CA SER A 77 -6.93 -10.08 -10.41
C SER A 77 -7.95 -11.20 -10.19
N LEU A 78 -9.06 -11.22 -10.94
CA LEU A 78 -10.02 -12.33 -10.89
C LEU A 78 -9.42 -13.64 -11.40
N VAL A 79 -8.49 -13.57 -12.36
CA VAL A 79 -7.82 -14.75 -12.93
C VAL A 79 -6.98 -15.49 -11.87
N PRO A 80 -5.99 -14.86 -11.21
CA PRO A 80 -5.20 -15.54 -10.18
C PRO A 80 -6.05 -15.94 -8.98
N THR A 81 -7.05 -15.14 -8.58
CA THR A 81 -7.95 -15.50 -7.48
C THR A 81 -8.78 -16.73 -7.81
N GLY A 82 -9.34 -16.81 -9.02
CA GLY A 82 -10.07 -17.98 -9.49
C GLY A 82 -9.20 -19.23 -9.55
N LEU A 83 -7.98 -19.10 -10.08
CA LEU A 83 -7.01 -20.20 -10.14
C LEU A 83 -6.57 -20.66 -8.74
N ALA A 84 -6.33 -19.73 -7.81
CA ALA A 84 -5.98 -20.07 -6.44
C ALA A 84 -7.10 -20.86 -5.74
N LEU A 85 -8.35 -20.42 -5.89
CA LEU A 85 -9.50 -21.14 -5.32
C LEU A 85 -9.69 -22.52 -5.97
N TRP A 86 -9.52 -22.61 -7.29
CA TRP A 86 -9.59 -23.87 -8.02
C TRP A 86 -8.53 -24.87 -7.53
N LEU A 87 -7.27 -24.44 -7.45
CA LEU A 87 -6.15 -25.27 -6.94
C LEU A 87 -6.37 -25.68 -5.47
N THR A 88 -6.93 -24.79 -4.65
CA THR A 88 -7.22 -25.08 -3.23
C THR A 88 -8.20 -26.24 -3.06
N TRP A 89 -9.18 -26.38 -3.95
CA TRP A 89 -10.26 -27.37 -3.82
C TRP A 89 -10.01 -28.67 -4.59
N GLY A 90 -8.76 -28.93 -4.98
CA GLY A 90 -8.38 -30.16 -5.66
C GLY A 90 -8.55 -30.08 -7.18
N GLY A 91 -8.51 -28.87 -7.75
CA GLY A 91 -8.36 -28.68 -9.18
C GLY A 91 -7.08 -29.32 -9.70
N SER A 92 -7.10 -29.78 -10.95
CA SER A 92 -5.94 -30.39 -11.60
C SER A 92 -4.74 -29.45 -11.57
N ASP A 93 -3.61 -29.96 -11.09
CA ASP A 93 -2.34 -29.26 -11.01
C ASP A 93 -1.48 -29.61 -12.23
N THR A 94 -1.29 -28.63 -13.11
CA THR A 94 -0.38 -28.77 -14.25
C THR A 94 0.65 -27.65 -14.22
N ALA A 95 1.86 -27.92 -14.73
CA ALA A 95 2.91 -26.92 -14.79
C ALA A 95 2.45 -25.63 -15.51
N ALA A 96 1.72 -25.79 -16.63
CA ALA A 96 1.14 -24.67 -17.37
C ALA A 96 0.16 -23.83 -16.53
N LEU A 97 -0.65 -24.44 -15.66
CA LEU A 97 -1.54 -23.70 -14.77
C LEU A 97 -0.77 -22.93 -13.70
N PHE A 98 0.32 -23.48 -13.17
CA PHE A 98 1.20 -22.77 -12.25
C PHE A 98 1.93 -21.59 -12.91
N GLU A 99 2.36 -21.73 -14.17
CA GLU A 99 2.94 -20.63 -14.94
C GLU A 99 1.92 -19.50 -15.14
N VAL A 100 0.71 -19.82 -15.61
CA VAL A 100 -0.37 -18.85 -15.79
C VAL A 100 -0.75 -18.20 -14.46
N PHE A 101 -0.83 -18.98 -13.38
CA PHE A 101 -1.08 -18.47 -12.04
C PHE A 101 0.02 -17.50 -11.60
N GLY A 102 1.29 -17.87 -11.71
CA GLY A 102 2.42 -17.04 -11.32
C GLY A 102 2.49 -15.72 -12.11
N VAL A 103 2.32 -15.79 -13.44
CA VAL A 103 2.31 -14.61 -14.31
C VAL A 103 1.12 -13.70 -13.97
N SER A 104 -0.08 -14.25 -13.82
CA SER A 104 -1.27 -13.46 -13.53
C SER A 104 -1.24 -12.83 -12.13
N VAL A 105 -0.74 -13.53 -11.11
CA VAL A 105 -0.47 -12.98 -9.77
C VAL A 105 0.52 -11.84 -9.84
N THR A 106 1.63 -12.02 -10.58
CA THR A 106 2.67 -11.00 -10.72
C THR A 106 2.10 -9.73 -11.33
N ILE A 107 1.37 -9.85 -12.45
CA ILE A 107 0.74 -8.71 -13.12
C ILE A 107 -0.26 -8.01 -12.19
N ALA A 108 -1.12 -8.77 -11.53
CA ALA A 108 -2.10 -8.21 -10.59
C ALA A 108 -1.41 -7.47 -9.43
N ALA A 109 -0.41 -8.09 -8.80
CA ALA A 109 0.35 -7.49 -7.70
C ALA A 109 1.04 -6.19 -8.13
N SER A 110 1.70 -6.18 -9.29
CA SER A 110 2.36 -4.99 -9.83
C SER A 110 1.38 -3.86 -10.17
N LEU A 111 0.20 -4.19 -10.72
CA LEU A 111 -0.86 -3.20 -10.95
C LEU A 111 -1.40 -2.64 -9.63
N ALA A 112 -1.56 -3.47 -8.60
CA ALA A 112 -2.00 -3.02 -7.28
C ALA A 112 -0.97 -2.08 -6.64
N GLN A 113 0.32 -2.40 -6.73
CA GLN A 113 1.43 -1.56 -6.26
C GLN A 113 1.47 -0.22 -7.00
N ALA A 114 1.35 -0.23 -8.33
CA ALA A 114 1.27 0.98 -9.13
C ALA A 114 0.05 1.86 -8.75
N CYS A 115 -1.13 1.26 -8.60
CA CYS A 115 -2.35 1.96 -8.21
C CYS A 115 -2.21 2.61 -6.82
N LEU A 116 -1.63 1.88 -5.87
CA LEU A 116 -1.34 2.38 -4.53
C LEU A 116 -0.41 3.60 -4.56
N LEU A 117 0.68 3.51 -5.32
CA LEU A 117 1.65 4.62 -5.43
C LEU A 117 1.06 5.84 -6.13
N ILE A 118 0.30 5.66 -7.20
CA ILE A 118 -0.42 6.75 -7.89
C ILE A 118 -1.41 7.42 -6.94
N ALA A 119 -2.14 6.64 -6.14
CA ALA A 119 -3.07 7.17 -5.15
C ALA A 119 -2.37 7.96 -4.03
N LEU A 120 -1.15 7.56 -3.66
CA LEU A 120 -0.33 8.20 -2.61
C LEU A 120 0.42 9.46 -3.09
N ALA A 121 0.90 9.48 -4.34
CA ALA A 121 1.68 10.59 -4.90
C ALA A 121 0.87 11.88 -5.09
N GLY A 122 -0.47 11.79 -5.18
CA GLY A 122 -1.36 12.95 -5.30
C GLY A 122 -1.28 13.66 -6.66
N ARG A 123 -2.00 14.79 -6.81
CA ARG A 123 -2.24 15.46 -8.11
C ARG A 123 -1.05 16.25 -8.68
N HIS A 124 -0.01 16.52 -7.87
CA HIS A 124 1.06 17.48 -8.23
C HIS A 124 2.47 16.89 -8.21
N ARG A 125 2.63 15.56 -8.12
CA ARG A 125 3.96 14.93 -8.07
C ARG A 125 4.06 13.69 -8.95
N PHE A 126 3.76 13.85 -10.24
CA PHE A 126 4.42 13.02 -11.28
C PHE A 126 5.89 13.45 -11.41
N GLY A 127 6.63 13.38 -10.30
CA GLY A 127 8.06 13.66 -10.27
C GLY A 127 8.82 12.46 -10.82
N ALA A 128 10.08 12.70 -11.21
CA ALA A 128 10.98 11.65 -11.69
C ALA A 128 11.05 10.42 -10.76
N GLY A 129 10.85 10.60 -9.45
CA GLY A 129 10.77 9.51 -8.47
C GLY A 129 9.59 8.56 -8.69
N LEU A 130 8.36 9.07 -8.91
CA LEU A 130 7.19 8.22 -9.17
C LEU A 130 7.36 7.45 -10.48
N THR A 131 7.80 8.14 -11.53
CA THR A 131 8.06 7.49 -12.83
C THR A 131 9.15 6.43 -12.70
N GLY A 132 10.24 6.73 -11.98
CA GLY A 132 11.32 5.79 -11.73
C GLY A 132 10.85 4.52 -11.01
N THR A 133 10.01 4.67 -9.98
CA THR A 133 9.44 3.51 -9.27
C THR A 133 8.45 2.74 -10.14
N LEU A 134 7.58 3.40 -10.91
CA LEU A 134 6.68 2.71 -11.83
C LEU A 134 7.43 1.91 -12.90
N VAL A 135 8.55 2.44 -13.40
CA VAL A 135 9.46 1.73 -14.30
C VAL A 135 10.08 0.53 -13.58
N ALA A 136 10.58 0.71 -12.35
CA ALA A 136 11.14 -0.39 -11.57
C ALA A 136 10.13 -1.52 -11.35
N ILE A 137 8.89 -1.20 -10.95
CA ILE A 137 7.77 -2.17 -10.83
C ILE A 137 7.61 -2.95 -12.13
N THR A 138 7.55 -2.23 -13.26
CA THR A 138 7.32 -2.85 -14.58
C THR A 138 8.48 -3.77 -14.97
N VAL A 139 9.72 -3.34 -14.72
CA VAL A 139 10.92 -4.15 -15.01
C VAL A 139 10.95 -5.40 -14.14
N VAL A 140 10.71 -5.28 -12.82
CA VAL A 140 10.64 -6.43 -11.90
C VAL A 140 9.53 -7.38 -12.32
N ALA A 141 8.34 -6.89 -12.64
CA ALA A 141 7.23 -7.70 -13.10
C ALA A 141 7.58 -8.48 -14.38
N ALA A 142 8.20 -7.80 -15.35
CA ALA A 142 8.65 -8.42 -16.59
C ALA A 142 9.71 -9.49 -16.34
N MET A 143 10.66 -9.24 -15.43
CA MET A 143 11.68 -10.24 -15.05
C MET A 143 11.05 -11.45 -14.35
N ILE A 144 10.08 -11.26 -13.47
CA ILE A 144 9.39 -12.39 -12.83
C ILE A 144 8.61 -13.19 -13.88
N CYS A 145 7.86 -12.54 -14.76
CA CYS A 145 7.12 -13.22 -15.81
C CYS A 145 8.05 -13.98 -16.77
N LEU A 146 9.19 -13.40 -17.12
CA LEU A 146 10.20 -14.07 -17.95
C LEU A 146 10.79 -15.28 -17.23
N ALA A 147 11.12 -15.18 -15.95
CA ALA A 147 11.63 -16.30 -15.16
C ALA A 147 10.62 -17.45 -15.04
N ILE A 148 9.33 -17.13 -14.94
CA ILE A 148 8.27 -18.15 -14.90
C ILE A 148 8.15 -18.86 -16.25
N VAL A 149 8.16 -18.13 -17.36
CA VAL A 149 7.95 -18.71 -18.70
C VAL A 149 9.21 -19.38 -19.27
N ALA A 150 10.39 -18.83 -18.99
CA ALA A 150 11.67 -19.35 -19.48
C ALA A 150 12.26 -20.43 -18.55
N GLY A 151 11.76 -20.57 -17.33
CA GLY A 151 12.28 -21.50 -16.32
C GLY A 151 13.58 -21.03 -15.65
N GLU A 152 14.23 -21.94 -14.94
CA GLU A 152 15.41 -21.65 -14.08
C GLU A 152 16.74 -21.49 -14.85
N ASP A 153 16.77 -21.69 -16.17
CA ASP A 153 17.98 -21.60 -17.01
C ASP A 153 18.51 -20.16 -17.25
N LEU A 154 18.05 -19.21 -16.43
CA LEU A 154 18.51 -17.84 -16.47
C LEU A 154 19.81 -17.72 -15.65
N GLY A 155 20.92 -17.44 -16.33
CA GLY A 155 22.25 -17.42 -15.71
C GLY A 155 22.42 -16.40 -14.57
N ASP A 156 23.41 -16.60 -13.71
CA ASP A 156 23.65 -15.84 -12.47
C ASP A 156 23.55 -14.30 -12.58
N TRP A 157 24.00 -13.74 -13.70
CA TRP A 157 23.90 -12.30 -13.96
C TRP A 157 22.44 -11.81 -13.91
N TYR A 158 21.50 -12.59 -14.44
CA TYR A 158 20.08 -12.28 -14.44
C TYR A 158 19.54 -12.15 -13.01
N TRP A 159 19.83 -13.13 -12.15
CA TRP A 159 19.37 -13.14 -10.77
C TRP A 159 20.02 -12.03 -9.93
N ARG A 160 21.27 -11.66 -10.22
CA ARG A 160 21.92 -10.51 -9.60
C ARG A 160 21.27 -9.20 -10.02
N LEU A 161 20.99 -9.02 -11.31
CA LEU A 161 20.27 -7.84 -11.81
C LEU A 161 18.87 -7.77 -11.22
N PHE A 162 18.15 -8.89 -11.19
CA PHE A 162 16.83 -9.01 -10.58
C PHE A 162 16.86 -8.55 -9.12
N GLY A 163 17.81 -9.04 -8.32
CA GLY A 163 17.97 -8.64 -6.93
C GLY A 163 18.18 -7.13 -6.77
N VAL A 164 19.04 -6.51 -7.60
CA VAL A 164 19.29 -5.06 -7.55
C VAL A 164 18.03 -4.27 -7.91
N VAL A 165 17.35 -4.62 -9.00
CA VAL A 165 16.15 -3.90 -9.45
C VAL A 165 14.99 -4.10 -8.46
N ALA A 166 14.83 -5.29 -7.89
CA ALA A 166 13.84 -5.56 -6.85
C ALA A 166 14.08 -4.73 -5.57
N ILE A 167 15.35 -4.58 -5.15
CA ILE A 167 15.69 -3.70 -4.02
C ILE A 167 15.33 -2.24 -4.33
N LEU A 168 15.64 -1.76 -5.54
CA LEU A 168 15.30 -0.39 -5.96
C LEU A 168 13.79 -0.18 -6.04
N ASP A 169 13.03 -1.17 -6.50
CA ASP A 169 11.58 -1.16 -6.54
C ASP A 169 10.97 -1.04 -5.14
N VAL A 170 11.39 -1.92 -4.21
CA VAL A 170 10.92 -1.91 -2.82
C VAL A 170 11.30 -0.59 -2.14
N LEU A 171 12.54 -0.14 -2.28
CA LEU A 171 13.01 1.12 -1.71
C LEU A 171 12.21 2.30 -2.25
N GLY A 172 12.04 2.39 -3.57
CA GLY A 172 11.26 3.45 -4.21
C GLY A 172 9.81 3.46 -3.72
N THR A 173 9.20 2.28 -3.62
CA THR A 173 7.82 2.11 -3.15
C THR A 173 7.66 2.57 -1.70
N VAL A 174 8.56 2.16 -0.80
CA VAL A 174 8.54 2.56 0.62
C VAL A 174 8.76 4.06 0.77
N VAL A 175 9.74 4.64 0.08
CA VAL A 175 10.04 6.08 0.15
C VAL A 175 8.87 6.92 -0.38
N LEU A 176 8.27 6.54 -1.50
CA LEU A 176 7.10 7.23 -2.04
C LEU A 176 5.88 7.07 -1.14
N ALA A 177 5.66 5.89 -0.57
CA ALA A 177 4.58 5.67 0.37
C ALA A 177 4.73 6.52 1.64
N ALA A 178 5.93 6.58 2.22
CA ALA A 178 6.24 7.37 3.41
C ALA A 178 6.09 8.88 3.16
N THR A 179 6.61 9.38 2.04
CA THR A 179 6.52 10.80 1.69
C THR A 179 5.09 11.21 1.28
N GLY A 180 4.37 10.37 0.53
CA GLY A 180 2.97 10.58 0.16
C GLY A 180 2.01 10.52 1.35
N ALA A 181 2.24 9.61 2.30
CA ALA A 181 1.47 9.54 3.54
C ALA A 181 1.66 10.79 4.42
N SER A 182 2.90 11.25 4.57
CA SER A 182 3.23 12.47 5.33
C SER A 182 2.61 13.72 4.70
N GLY A 183 2.64 13.85 3.37
CA GLY A 183 2.03 14.97 2.65
C GLY A 183 0.50 15.05 2.79
N ARG A 184 -0.19 13.90 2.92
CA ARG A 184 -1.65 13.88 3.19
C ARG A 184 -2.02 14.31 4.60
N ARG A 185 -1.17 14.03 5.60
CA ARG A 185 -1.39 14.48 6.99
C ARG A 185 -1.24 16.00 7.13
N ALA A 186 -0.37 16.61 6.33
CA ALA A 186 -0.17 18.05 6.31
C ALA A 186 -1.28 18.83 5.59
N ARG A 187 -2.27 18.16 4.97
CA ARG A 187 -3.39 18.86 4.35
C ARG A 187 -4.28 19.42 5.47
N PRO A 188 -4.39 20.76 5.62
CA PRO A 188 -5.28 21.35 6.61
C PRO A 188 -6.68 20.80 6.37
N VAL A 189 -7.40 20.57 7.47
CA VAL A 189 -8.82 20.26 7.39
C VAL A 189 -9.47 21.36 6.56
N ALA A 190 -9.94 21.05 5.36
CA ALA A 190 -10.72 22.00 4.58
C ALA A 190 -11.94 22.39 5.41
N GLY A 191 -11.91 23.60 5.98
CA GLY A 191 -12.90 24.08 6.94
C GLY A 191 -12.33 24.64 8.24
N GLU A 192 -11.05 24.43 8.57
CA GLU A 192 -10.40 25.25 9.60
C GLU A 192 -9.93 26.55 8.92
N PRO A 193 -10.54 27.70 9.22
CA PRO A 193 -10.00 28.97 8.77
C PRO A 193 -8.58 29.07 9.31
N ASP A 194 -7.62 29.39 8.43
CA ASP A 194 -6.30 29.82 8.88
C ASP A 194 -6.53 31.08 9.72
N LEU A 195 -6.56 30.92 11.05
CA LEU A 195 -6.95 31.97 11.99
C LEU A 195 -5.95 33.14 11.95
N LEU A 196 -4.74 32.89 11.43
CA LEU A 196 -3.72 33.90 11.26
C LEU A 196 -3.62 34.31 9.80
N SER A 197 -3.83 35.61 9.54
CA SER A 197 -3.47 36.17 8.24
C SER A 197 -1.98 35.95 7.94
N PRO A 198 -1.57 35.87 6.66
CA PRO A 198 -0.15 35.74 6.29
C PRO A 198 0.73 36.83 6.92
N ALA A 199 0.19 38.04 7.08
CA ALA A 199 0.85 39.15 7.76
C ALA A 199 1.01 38.90 9.27
N ALA A 200 0.00 38.37 9.94
CA ALA A 200 0.08 38.00 11.36
C ALA A 200 1.12 36.89 11.59
N ARG A 201 1.17 35.91 10.69
CA ARG A 201 2.15 34.82 10.74
C ARG A 201 3.59 35.31 10.57
N ALA A 202 3.83 36.21 9.61
CA ALA A 202 5.14 36.83 9.40
C ALA A 202 5.59 37.62 10.65
N ARG A 203 4.67 38.37 11.27
CA ARG A 203 4.95 39.10 12.51
C ARG A 203 5.25 38.18 13.69
N LEU A 204 4.57 37.04 13.78
CA LEU A 204 4.79 36.05 14.83
C LEU A 204 6.19 35.41 14.71
N VAL A 205 6.60 35.03 13.50
CA VAL A 205 7.95 34.48 13.23
C VAL A 205 9.03 35.52 13.53
N GLU A 206 8.82 36.75 13.11
CA GLU A 206 9.75 37.87 13.39
C GLU A 206 9.87 38.17 14.89
N ALA A 207 8.74 38.12 15.63
CA ALA A 207 8.75 38.29 17.07
C ALA A 207 9.47 37.13 17.79
N ALA A 208 9.29 35.90 17.30
CA ALA A 208 9.97 34.71 17.82
C ALA A 208 11.49 34.78 17.61
N HIS A 209 11.94 35.20 16.41
CA HIS A 209 13.37 35.40 16.13
C HIS A 209 14.00 36.46 17.03
N ARG A 210 13.32 37.60 17.23
CA ARG A 210 13.82 38.66 18.12
C ARG A 210 13.89 38.24 19.59
N ARG A 211 13.00 37.35 20.03
CA ARG A 211 12.96 36.84 21.41
C ARG A 211 13.81 35.59 21.62
N GLY A 212 14.34 34.98 20.55
CA GLY A 212 15.05 33.70 20.62
C GLY A 212 14.16 32.54 21.07
N THR A 213 12.84 32.64 20.88
CA THR A 213 11.86 31.63 21.31
C THR A 213 11.13 31.02 20.12
N SER A 214 10.29 30.01 20.37
CA SER A 214 9.45 29.43 19.33
C SER A 214 8.23 30.33 19.02
N PRO A 215 7.73 30.36 17.77
CA PRO A 215 6.52 31.12 17.43
C PRO A 215 5.29 30.71 18.26
N THR A 216 5.20 29.43 18.65
CA THR A 216 4.13 28.92 19.51
C THR A 216 4.18 29.56 20.89
N GLN A 217 5.36 29.71 21.46
CA GLN A 217 5.55 30.27 22.80
C GLN A 217 5.23 31.78 22.83
N VAL A 218 5.53 32.50 21.74
CA VAL A 218 5.10 33.90 21.59
C VAL A 218 3.58 34.03 21.48
N LEU A 219 2.91 33.05 20.85
CA LEU A 219 1.46 33.03 20.73
C LEU A 219 0.81 32.71 22.08
N ASP A 220 1.34 31.73 22.82
CA ASP A 220 0.87 31.36 24.15
C ASP A 220 1.04 32.53 25.13
N ASP A 221 2.21 33.16 25.17
CA ASP A 221 2.46 34.36 25.99
C ASP A 221 1.48 35.50 25.67
N ALA A 222 1.16 35.69 24.38
CA ALA A 222 0.23 36.72 23.94
C ALA A 222 -1.22 36.39 24.29
N LEU A 223 -1.61 35.11 24.26
CA LEU A 223 -2.92 34.65 24.68
C LEU A 223 -3.08 34.71 26.19
N ASP A 224 -2.06 34.31 26.95
CA ASP A 224 -2.02 34.42 28.41
C ASP A 224 -2.09 35.88 28.85
N ALA A 225 -1.44 36.80 28.13
CA ALA A 225 -1.55 38.23 28.39
C ALA A 225 -2.93 38.83 28.04
N LEU A 226 -3.66 38.22 27.08
CA LEU A 226 -4.96 38.71 26.61
C LEU A 226 -6.15 38.10 27.38
N LEU A 227 -6.02 36.85 27.81
CA LEU A 227 -7.08 36.02 28.40
C LEU A 227 -6.80 35.64 29.86
N GLY A 228 -5.62 35.96 30.38
CA GLY A 228 -5.30 35.80 31.79
C GLY A 228 -6.20 36.67 32.69
N PRO A 229 -6.48 36.22 33.92
CA PRO A 229 -7.34 36.94 34.88
C PRO A 229 -6.81 38.33 35.26
#